data_AF-A0A942GI25-F1
#
_entry.id   AF-A0A942GI25-F1
#
_cell.length_a   1.000
_cell.length_b   1.000
_cell.length_c   1.000
_cell.angle_alpha   90.00
_cell.angle_beta   90.00
_cell.angle_gamma   90.00
#
_symmetry.space_group_name_H-M   'P 1'
#
loop_
_entity.id
_entity.type
_entity.pdbx_description
1 polymer ?
#
loop_
_entity_poly.entity_id
_entity_poly.type
_entity_poly.pdbx_seq_one_letter_code
_entity_poly.pdbx_strand_id
1 'polypeptide(L)'
;MVNELRGLARARYIASNREELIRERKRATGKPVIGYLCCFAPPEIISAAGAIPYRITGRPGEATAEADAYMEPYGCSYVRNILAQAAKDRYDFLDGLVISHSCDMVQRLYGIWSYYRPTAYSRLFNVPHQVSLQAQRFFQRELSFFKESLERFT
;
A
#
# COMPACT_ATOMS: atom_id res chain seq x y z
N MET A 1 16.95 -18.46 11.18
CA MET A 1 16.07 -17.98 12.27
C MET A 1 14.57 -18.02 11.93
N VAL A 2 14.03 -17.30 10.93
CA VAL A 2 12.56 -17.33 10.64
C VAL A 2 12.01 -18.73 10.42
N ASN A 3 12.76 -19.58 9.71
CA ASN A 3 12.33 -20.93 9.36
C ASN A 3 12.30 -21.90 10.55
N GLU A 4 12.93 -21.53 11.68
CA GLU A 4 12.94 -22.34 12.91
C GLU A 4 11.77 -21.97 13.83
N LEU A 5 11.26 -20.74 13.73
CA LEU A 5 10.07 -20.30 14.47
C LEU A 5 8.81 -20.97 13.92
N ARG A 6 7.88 -21.36 14.80
CA ARG A 6 6.59 -21.97 14.45
C ARG A 6 5.42 -21.25 15.12
N GLY A 7 4.21 -21.46 14.58
CA GLY A 7 2.97 -20.92 15.14
C GLY A 7 3.00 -19.40 15.38
N LEU A 8 2.52 -18.98 16.55
CA LEU A 8 2.42 -17.57 16.93
C LEU A 8 3.79 -16.87 17.07
N ALA A 9 4.85 -17.60 17.41
CA ALA A 9 6.20 -17.03 17.47
C ALA A 9 6.65 -16.56 16.08
N ARG A 10 6.39 -17.39 15.04
CA ARG A 10 6.67 -17.00 13.65
C ARG A 10 5.81 -15.83 13.20
N ALA A 11 4.51 -15.85 13.51
CA ALA A 11 3.61 -14.76 13.14
C ALA A 11 4.03 -13.43 13.77
N ARG A 12 4.39 -13.42 15.06
CA ARG A 12 4.90 -12.24 15.78
C ARG A 12 6.20 -11.73 15.19
N TYR A 13 7.13 -12.62 14.86
CA TYR A 13 8.38 -12.24 14.22
C TYR A 13 8.13 -11.57 12.88
N ILE A 14 7.30 -12.17 12.01
CA ILE A 14 6.96 -11.61 10.70
C ILE A 14 6.31 -10.25 10.88
N ALA A 15 5.34 -10.13 11.79
CA ALA A 15 4.61 -8.88 12.05
C ALA A 15 5.53 -7.74 12.53
N SER A 16 6.58 -8.07 13.30
CA SER A 16 7.51 -7.07 13.84
C SER A 16 8.54 -6.61 12.81
N ASN A 17 8.93 -7.49 11.88
CA ASN A 17 10.04 -7.31 10.94
C ASN A 17 9.60 -7.19 9.47
N ARG A 18 8.36 -6.76 9.21
CA ARG A 18 7.73 -6.80 7.87
C ARG A 18 8.52 -6.04 6.80
N GLU A 19 9.05 -4.87 7.13
CA GLU A 19 9.82 -4.00 6.23
C GLU A 19 11.19 -4.59 5.89
N GLU A 20 11.87 -5.22 6.84
CA GLU A 20 13.15 -5.87 6.52
C GLU A 20 12.92 -7.12 5.67
N LEU A 21 11.93 -7.94 6.02
CA LEU A 21 11.58 -9.15 5.27
C LEU A 21 11.20 -8.85 3.81
N ILE A 22 10.50 -7.73 3.57
CA ILE A 22 10.15 -7.33 2.20
C ILE A 22 11.35 -6.78 1.44
N ARG A 23 12.27 -6.05 2.09
CA ARG A 23 13.54 -5.62 1.48
C ARG A 23 14.40 -6.82 1.10
N GLU A 24 14.56 -7.80 1.98
CA GLU A 24 15.26 -9.06 1.70
C GLU A 24 14.64 -9.78 0.51
N ARG A 25 13.31 -9.91 0.50
CA ARG A 25 12.60 -10.56 -0.61
C ARG A 25 12.77 -9.80 -1.93
N LYS A 26 12.74 -8.47 -1.91
CA LYS A 26 12.99 -7.62 -3.08
C LYS A 26 14.41 -7.87 -3.60
N ARG A 27 15.43 -7.81 -2.75
CA ARG A 27 16.83 -8.07 -3.10
C ARG A 27 17.03 -9.47 -3.68
N ALA A 28 16.40 -10.48 -3.10
CA ALA A 28 16.55 -11.88 -3.52
C ALA A 28 15.86 -12.20 -4.85
N THR A 29 14.77 -11.51 -5.19
CA THR A 29 13.94 -11.84 -6.37
C THR A 29 14.06 -10.83 -7.52
N GLY A 30 14.56 -9.62 -7.25
CA GLY A 30 14.57 -8.51 -8.21
C GLY A 30 13.19 -7.97 -8.57
N LYS A 31 12.11 -8.50 -7.96
CA LYS A 31 10.73 -8.13 -8.28
C LYS A 31 10.36 -6.79 -7.65
N PRO A 32 9.60 -5.93 -8.35
CA PRO A 32 9.16 -4.66 -7.81
C PRO A 32 8.19 -4.87 -6.63
N VAL A 33 8.26 -4.02 -5.63
CA VAL A 33 7.35 -4.02 -4.48
C VAL A 33 6.29 -2.96 -4.65
N ILE A 34 5.02 -3.39 -4.72
CA ILE A 34 3.88 -2.47 -4.80
C ILE A 34 3.22 -2.40 -3.42
N GLY A 35 3.33 -1.23 -2.81
CA GLY A 35 2.65 -0.89 -1.58
C GLY A 35 1.17 -0.66 -1.86
N TYR A 36 0.29 -1.24 -1.06
CA TYR A 36 -1.14 -0.98 -1.18
C TYR A 36 -1.80 -0.65 0.15
N LEU A 37 -2.84 0.18 0.07
CA LEU A 37 -3.69 0.56 1.20
C LEU A 37 -5.11 0.04 1.03
N CYS A 38 -5.74 -0.22 2.18
CA CYS A 38 -7.10 -0.76 2.30
C CYS A 38 -7.26 -2.20 1.78
N CYS A 39 -8.41 -2.81 2.05
CA CYS A 39 -8.75 -4.17 1.60
C CYS A 39 -9.31 -4.21 0.17
N PHE A 40 -9.63 -3.06 -0.42
CA PHE A 40 -10.22 -3.01 -1.76
C PHE A 40 -9.20 -3.05 -2.90
N ALA A 41 -7.95 -2.63 -2.66
CA ALA A 41 -6.90 -2.82 -3.66
C ALA A 41 -6.68 -4.34 -3.87
N PRO A 42 -6.58 -4.84 -5.11
CA PRO A 42 -6.52 -6.27 -5.38
C PRO A 42 -5.07 -6.79 -5.41
N PRO A 43 -4.51 -7.32 -4.30
CA PRO A 43 -3.15 -7.84 -4.25
C PRO A 43 -2.93 -9.04 -5.19
N GLU A 44 -4.00 -9.73 -5.58
CA GLU A 44 -3.97 -10.85 -6.52
C GLU A 44 -3.49 -10.40 -7.89
N ILE A 45 -3.98 -9.26 -8.39
CA ILE A 45 -3.56 -8.70 -9.68
C ILE A 45 -2.11 -8.21 -9.61
N ILE A 46 -1.73 -7.57 -8.50
CA ILE A 46 -0.34 -7.16 -8.25
C ILE A 46 0.59 -8.37 -8.29
N SER A 47 0.23 -9.46 -7.60
CA SER A 47 1.02 -10.68 -7.57
C SER A 47 1.06 -11.38 -8.93
N ALA A 48 -0.03 -11.37 -9.68
CA ALA A 48 -0.11 -11.98 -11.01
C ALA A 48 0.75 -11.23 -12.04
N ALA A 49 0.90 -9.91 -11.90
CA ALA A 49 1.82 -9.09 -12.69
C ALA A 49 3.31 -9.30 -12.33
N GLY A 50 3.63 -10.23 -11.42
CA GLY A 50 5.01 -10.52 -11.04
C GLY A 50 5.62 -9.57 -10.00
N ALA A 51 4.84 -8.61 -9.48
CA ALA A 51 5.24 -7.75 -8.38
C ALA A 51 4.96 -8.39 -7.00
N ILE A 52 5.58 -7.85 -5.95
CA ILE A 52 5.34 -8.26 -4.57
C ILE A 52 4.34 -7.30 -3.92
N PRO A 53 3.10 -7.73 -3.61
CA PRO A 53 2.15 -6.89 -2.90
C PRO A 53 2.57 -6.70 -1.43
N TYR A 54 2.65 -5.45 -0.99
CA TYR A 54 2.96 -5.10 0.39
C TYR A 54 1.83 -4.27 1.01
N ARG A 55 1.12 -4.83 1.99
CA ARG A 55 0.05 -4.10 2.69
C ARG A 55 0.62 -3.08 3.65
N ILE A 56 0.43 -1.80 3.37
CA ILE A 56 0.84 -0.71 4.25
C ILE A 56 -0.17 -0.59 5.40
N THR A 57 0.31 -0.69 6.63
CA THR A 57 -0.53 -0.64 7.84
C THR A 57 -0.08 0.40 8.86
N GLY A 58 0.98 1.16 8.56
CA GLY A 58 1.62 2.04 9.54
C GLY A 58 2.31 1.26 10.67
N ARG A 59 2.69 2.00 11.71
CA ARG A 59 3.25 1.54 12.98
C ARG A 59 2.45 2.15 14.13
N PRO A 60 1.33 1.50 14.55
CA PRO A 60 0.53 1.98 15.67
C PRO A 60 1.38 2.21 16.92
N GLY A 61 1.17 3.33 17.60
CA GLY A 61 1.94 3.74 18.78
C GLY A 61 3.19 4.57 18.47
N GLU A 62 3.65 4.63 17.22
CA GLU A 62 4.72 5.56 16.83
C GLU A 62 4.17 6.98 16.62
N ALA A 63 5.01 7.98 16.96
CA ALA A 63 4.69 9.40 16.83
C ALA A 63 4.40 9.81 15.37
N THR A 64 3.52 10.80 15.22
CA THR A 64 2.99 11.24 13.92
C THR A 64 3.24 12.72 13.62
N ALA A 65 4.16 13.37 14.35
CA ALA A 65 4.47 14.78 14.21
C ALA A 65 4.94 15.14 12.78
N GLU A 66 5.59 14.20 12.10
CA GLU A 66 6.05 14.39 10.71
C GLU A 66 4.89 14.54 9.72
N ALA A 67 3.69 14.07 10.07
CA ALA A 67 2.50 14.27 9.24
C ALA A 67 1.94 15.70 9.33
N ASP A 68 2.28 16.49 10.37
CA ASP A 68 1.76 17.85 10.56
C ASP A 68 2.19 18.81 9.45
N ALA A 69 3.32 18.54 8.79
CA ALA A 69 3.78 19.33 7.65
C ALA A 69 2.93 19.12 6.37
N TYR A 70 2.11 18.07 6.32
CA TYR A 70 1.44 17.63 5.10
C TYR A 70 -0.09 17.48 5.25
N MET A 71 -0.58 17.28 6.46
CA MET A 71 -1.96 16.91 6.74
C MET A 71 -2.44 17.53 8.04
N GLU A 72 -3.72 17.91 8.05
CA GLU A 72 -4.32 18.59 9.19
C GLU A 72 -4.40 17.68 10.43
N PRO A 73 -4.31 18.24 11.64
CA PRO A 73 -4.19 17.46 12.88
C PRO A 73 -5.44 16.62 13.19
N TYR A 74 -6.61 17.00 12.66
CA TYR A 74 -7.88 16.28 12.82
C TYR A 74 -8.05 15.10 11.85
N GLY A 75 -7.07 14.84 10.97
CA GLY A 75 -7.07 13.66 10.11
C GLY A 75 -7.08 12.35 10.92
N CYS A 76 -7.62 11.28 10.34
CA CYS A 76 -7.68 9.99 11.05
C CYS A 76 -6.27 9.47 11.40
N SER A 77 -6.11 8.96 12.62
CA SER A 77 -4.81 8.54 13.17
C SER A 77 -4.10 7.49 12.31
N TYR A 78 -4.85 6.61 11.65
CA TYR A 78 -4.31 5.59 10.74
C TYR A 78 -3.57 6.19 9.54
N VAL A 79 -4.21 7.12 8.82
CA VAL A 79 -3.62 7.77 7.65
C VAL A 79 -2.46 8.67 8.07
N ARG A 80 -2.64 9.43 9.14
CA ARG A 80 -1.57 10.28 9.70
C ARG A 80 -0.34 9.46 10.09
N ASN A 81 -0.54 8.31 10.73
CA ASN A 81 0.57 7.43 11.08
C ASN A 81 1.29 6.90 9.84
N ILE A 82 0.57 6.44 8.82
CA ILE A 82 1.17 6.00 7.56
C ILE A 82 1.98 7.12 6.91
N LEU A 83 1.42 8.34 6.84
CA LEU A 83 2.10 9.49 6.25
C LEU A 83 3.35 9.88 7.02
N ALA A 84 3.31 9.87 8.36
CA ALA A 84 4.49 10.11 9.18
C ALA A 84 5.60 9.06 8.96
N GLN A 85 5.22 7.79 8.81
CA GLN A 85 6.19 6.73 8.50
C GLN A 85 6.76 6.86 7.08
N ALA A 86 5.94 7.27 6.11
CA ALA A 86 6.42 7.61 4.77
C ALA A 86 7.39 8.80 4.83
N ALA A 87 7.07 9.84 5.62
CA ALA A 87 7.91 11.01 5.83
C ALA A 87 9.28 10.70 6.47
N LYS A 88 9.39 9.58 7.19
CA LYS A 88 10.64 9.02 7.77
C LYS A 88 11.38 8.07 6.83
N ASP A 89 11.03 8.05 5.54
CA ASP A 89 11.61 7.15 4.53
C ASP A 89 11.46 5.65 4.83
N ARG A 90 10.55 5.26 5.73
CA ARG A 90 10.37 3.85 6.10
C ARG A 90 9.95 2.97 4.92
N TYR A 91 9.31 3.57 3.91
CA TYR A 91 8.77 2.91 2.73
C TYR A 91 9.55 3.20 1.42
N ASP A 92 10.80 3.66 1.51
CA ASP A 92 11.76 3.82 0.40
C ASP A 92 11.95 2.56 -0.49
N PHE A 93 11.61 1.37 0.01
CA PHE A 93 11.68 0.12 -0.75
C PHE A 93 10.54 -0.08 -1.75
N LEU A 94 9.50 0.76 -1.72
CA LEU A 94 8.36 0.66 -2.63
C LEU A 94 8.72 1.18 -4.02
N ASP A 95 8.48 0.36 -5.05
CA ASP A 95 8.59 0.78 -6.45
C ASP A 95 7.26 1.33 -6.96
N GLY A 96 6.17 1.01 -6.29
CA GLY A 96 4.88 1.59 -6.58
C GLY A 96 3.89 1.64 -5.44
N LEU A 97 2.84 2.42 -5.65
CA LEU A 97 1.81 2.73 -4.67
C LEU A 97 0.42 2.58 -5.27
N VAL A 98 -0.43 1.76 -4.66
CA VAL A 98 -1.83 1.58 -5.03
C VAL A 98 -2.71 1.93 -3.84
N ILE A 99 -3.48 3.01 -3.97
CA ILE A 99 -4.41 3.43 -2.92
C ILE A 99 -5.83 3.30 -3.46
N SER A 100 -6.70 2.61 -2.74
CA SER A 100 -8.10 2.50 -3.15
C SER A 100 -8.93 3.70 -2.70
N HIS A 101 -9.91 4.10 -3.50
CA HIS A 101 -10.96 5.06 -3.14
C HIS A 101 -11.91 4.47 -2.07
N SER A 102 -11.46 4.46 -0.81
CA SER A 102 -12.18 3.85 0.31
C SER A 102 -12.83 4.87 1.24
N CYS A 103 -12.08 5.88 1.68
CA CYS A 103 -12.58 7.02 2.44
C CYS A 103 -11.78 8.28 2.10
N ASP A 104 -12.30 9.45 2.45
CA ASP A 104 -11.72 10.74 2.05
C ASP A 104 -10.28 10.91 2.52
N MET A 105 -9.96 10.48 3.74
CA MET A 105 -8.59 10.58 4.27
C MET A 105 -7.60 9.72 3.48
N VAL A 106 -8.00 8.52 3.05
CA VAL A 106 -7.16 7.64 2.24
C VAL A 106 -6.98 8.20 0.82
N GLN A 107 -8.02 8.81 0.25
CA GLN A 107 -7.90 9.49 -1.04
C GLN A 107 -6.98 10.71 -0.98
N ARG A 108 -7.10 11.53 0.07
CA ARG A 108 -6.22 12.68 0.30
C ARG A 108 -4.76 12.23 0.45
N LEU A 109 -4.53 11.12 1.15
CA LEU A 109 -3.19 10.53 1.27
C LEU A 109 -2.58 10.21 -0.10
N TYR A 110 -3.36 9.71 -1.06
CA TYR A 110 -2.83 9.44 -2.41
C TYR A 110 -2.30 10.69 -3.10
N GLY A 111 -3.05 11.80 -3.04
CA GLY A 111 -2.62 13.07 -3.60
C GLY A 111 -1.34 13.59 -2.93
N ILE A 112 -1.31 13.60 -1.60
CA ILE A 112 -0.15 14.05 -0.82
C ILE A 112 1.07 13.18 -1.14
N TRP A 113 0.93 11.85 -1.06
CA TRP A 113 2.05 10.93 -1.26
C TRP A 113 2.58 11.03 -2.69
N SER A 114 1.71 10.99 -3.70
CA SER A 114 2.14 11.03 -5.10
C SER A 114 2.82 12.35 -5.46
N TYR A 115 2.51 13.44 -4.76
CA TYR A 115 3.15 14.74 -4.96
C TYR A 115 4.51 14.84 -4.26
N TYR A 116 4.57 14.54 -2.96
CA TYR A 116 5.79 14.75 -2.16
C TYR A 116 6.78 13.58 -2.22
N ARG A 117 6.30 12.37 -2.51
CA ARG A 117 7.05 11.12 -2.47
C ARG A 117 6.69 10.21 -3.66
N PRO A 118 6.88 10.70 -4.90
CA PRO A 118 6.49 9.96 -6.08
C PRO A 118 7.22 8.61 -6.14
N THR A 119 6.49 7.57 -6.49
CA THR A 119 7.00 6.23 -6.80
C THR A 119 7.03 6.04 -8.32
N ALA A 120 7.82 5.08 -8.83
CA ALA A 120 7.87 4.80 -10.26
C ALA A 120 6.50 4.40 -10.84
N TYR A 121 5.66 3.79 -10.00
CA TYR A 121 4.25 3.52 -10.31
C TYR A 121 3.33 4.07 -9.21
N SER A 122 2.29 4.80 -9.55
CA SER A 122 1.27 5.23 -8.58
C SER A 122 -0.12 5.17 -9.20
N ARG A 123 -1.10 4.60 -8.49
CA ARG A 123 -2.49 4.56 -8.95
C ARG A 123 -3.50 4.71 -7.83
N LEU A 124 -4.49 5.58 -8.04
CA LEU A 124 -5.73 5.57 -7.29
C LEU A 124 -6.69 4.53 -7.90
N PHE A 125 -7.04 3.50 -7.14
CA PHE A 125 -7.91 2.41 -7.57
C PHE A 125 -9.36 2.70 -7.14
N ASN A 126 -10.24 2.93 -8.11
CA ASN A 126 -11.61 3.32 -7.81
C ASN A 126 -12.48 2.13 -7.40
N VAL A 127 -13.24 2.29 -6.32
CA VAL A 127 -14.10 1.23 -5.77
C VAL A 127 -15.52 1.76 -5.74
N PRO A 128 -16.52 1.03 -6.27
CA PRO A 128 -17.90 1.45 -6.14
C PRO A 128 -18.40 1.30 -4.69
N HIS A 129 -19.24 2.24 -4.27
CA HIS A 129 -19.91 2.21 -2.95
C HIS A 129 -21.36 1.73 -3.02
N GLN A 130 -21.71 1.10 -4.14
CA GLN A 130 -23.02 0.50 -4.41
C GLN A 130 -22.81 -0.90 -5.01
N VAL A 131 -23.82 -1.75 -4.91
CA VAL A 131 -23.77 -3.15 -5.38
C VAL A 131 -24.66 -3.40 -6.61
N SER A 132 -25.04 -2.34 -7.32
CA SER A 132 -25.85 -2.44 -8.54
C SER A 132 -25.10 -3.10 -9.70
N LEU A 133 -25.83 -3.53 -10.73
CA LEU A 133 -25.22 -4.06 -11.96
C LEU A 133 -24.30 -3.03 -12.63
N GLN A 134 -24.63 -1.74 -12.54
CA GLN A 134 -23.81 -0.65 -13.07
C GLN A 134 -22.51 -0.53 -12.28
N ALA A 135 -22.56 -0.61 -10.94
CA ALA A 135 -21.39 -0.61 -10.08
C ALA A 135 -20.48 -1.83 -10.34
N GLN A 136 -21.06 -3.01 -10.54
CA GLN A 136 -20.30 -4.21 -10.90
C GLN A 136 -19.60 -4.06 -12.26
N ARG A 137 -20.30 -3.57 -13.29
CA ARG A 137 -19.72 -3.30 -14.62
C ARG A 137 -18.59 -2.26 -14.55
N PHE A 138 -18.80 -1.20 -13.77
CA PHE A 138 -17.78 -0.20 -13.50
C PHE A 138 -16.53 -0.85 -12.87
N PHE A 139 -16.72 -1.66 -11.83
CA PHE A 139 -15.61 -2.27 -11.11
C PHE A 139 -14.85 -3.29 -11.94
N GLN A 140 -15.55 -4.10 -12.74
CA GLN A 140 -14.91 -4.99 -13.72
C GLN A 140 -14.00 -4.22 -14.67
N ARG A 141 -14.46 -3.07 -15.17
CA ARG A 141 -13.66 -2.22 -16.05
C ARG A 141 -12.48 -1.57 -15.32
N GLU A 142 -12.65 -1.14 -14.08
CA GLU A 142 -11.55 -0.61 -13.26
C GLU A 142 -10.49 -1.68 -12.99
N LEU A 143 -10.88 -2.93 -12.75
CA LEU A 143 -9.97 -4.07 -12.64
C LEU A 143 -9.19 -4.30 -13.94
N SER A 144 -9.85 -4.24 -15.11
CA SER A 144 -9.18 -4.32 -16.42
C SER A 144 -8.16 -3.20 -16.61
N PHE A 145 -8.53 -1.95 -16.32
CA PHE A 145 -7.60 -0.82 -16.42
C PHE A 145 -6.44 -0.93 -15.44
N PHE A 146 -6.68 -1.44 -14.23
CA PHE A 146 -5.61 -1.66 -13.26
C PHE A 146 -4.62 -2.72 -13.76
N LYS A 147 -5.14 -3.85 -14.27
CA LYS A 147 -4.37 -4.93 -14.88
C LYS A 147 -3.48 -4.40 -16.00
N GLU A 148 -4.05 -3.72 -17.00
CA GLU A 148 -3.31 -3.14 -18.13
C GLU A 148 -2.27 -2.11 -17.69
N SER A 149 -2.56 -1.35 -16.64
CA SER A 149 -1.64 -0.37 -16.08
C SER A 149 -0.44 -1.02 -15.42
N LEU A 150 -0.63 -2.16 -14.75
CA LEU A 150 0.46 -2.93 -14.16
C LEU A 150 1.28 -3.64 -15.24
N GLU A 151 0.66 -4.23 -16.27
CA GLU A 151 1.37 -4.86 -17.39
C GLU A 151 2.31 -3.90 -18.14
N ARG A 152 2.04 -2.59 -18.11
CA ARG A 152 2.95 -1.58 -18.66
C ARG A 152 4.11 -1.23 -17.74
N PHE A 153 3.98 -1.50 -16.44
CA PHE A 153 4.98 -1.16 -15.44
C PHE A 153 5.93 -2.32 -15.14
N THR A 154 5.40 -3.54 -15.04
CA THR A 154 6.13 -4.78 -14.73
C THR A 154 6.63 -5.46 -16.00
#